data_AF-A0A1X6Z2Y1-F1
#
_entry.id   AF-A0A1X6Z2Y1-F1
#
_cell.length_a   1.000
_cell.length_b   1.000
_cell.length_c   1.000
_cell.angle_alpha   90.00
_cell.angle_beta   90.00
_cell.angle_gamma   90.00
#
_symmetry.space_group_name_H-M   'P 1'
#
loop_
_entity.id
_entity.type
_entity.pdbx_description
1 polymer ?
#
loop_
_entity_poly.entity_id
_entity_poly.type
_entity_poly.pdbx_seq_one_letter_code
_entity_poly.pdbx_strand_id
1 'polypeptide(L)'
;MAFLDLDAGNVEDLVDADEQAIAKAVSGSPKRIRTISINKVPNIFPIVCPDPDHLAAAKLVASRPDFQKRVGQALAERFADRDEPDQVEKQIYGGFHSASDKHILESFENADWSHRAELIAKLEDTRLRQLGQRLIYWNAPELVSEHYAGAAETAVRDRWLSNDPKAPWMTIAEVEKQLDEIANAGALGQEMLARLSQFYRQRLSLQSS
;
A
#
# COMPACT_ATOMS: atom_id res chain seq x y z
N MET A 1 3.33 18.00 1.79
CA MET A 1 3.64 19.34 1.27
C MET A 1 3.69 19.29 -0.25
N ALA A 2 3.21 20.32 -0.95
CA ALA A 2 3.23 20.39 -2.41
C ALA A 2 4.36 21.29 -2.92
N PHE A 3 4.96 20.92 -4.05
CA PHE A 3 6.08 21.62 -4.68
C PHE A 3 5.77 21.80 -6.17
N LEU A 4 6.05 23.00 -6.69
CA LEU A 4 5.96 23.30 -8.11
C LEU A 4 7.33 23.13 -8.75
N ASP A 5 7.38 22.39 -9.85
CA ASP A 5 8.53 22.26 -10.72
C ASP A 5 8.63 23.52 -11.61
N LEU A 6 9.60 24.39 -11.30
CA LEU A 6 9.80 25.67 -11.98
C LEU A 6 10.40 25.50 -13.39
N ASP A 7 10.94 24.33 -13.71
CA ASP A 7 11.49 24.01 -15.03
C ASP A 7 10.45 23.37 -15.96
N ALA A 8 9.35 22.86 -15.42
CA ALA A 8 8.33 22.10 -16.17
C ALA A 8 7.33 22.97 -16.97
N GLY A 9 7.79 24.11 -17.49
CA GLY A 9 7.01 25.04 -18.34
C GLY A 9 6.63 26.35 -17.65
N ASN A 10 5.95 27.23 -18.39
CA ASN A 10 5.64 28.59 -17.93
C ASN A 10 4.76 28.60 -16.67
N VAL A 11 5.27 29.22 -15.59
CA VAL A 11 4.59 29.31 -14.30
C VAL A 11 3.43 30.29 -14.36
N GLU A 12 3.53 31.36 -15.13
CA GLU A 12 2.47 32.36 -15.29
C GLU A 12 1.20 31.72 -15.88
N ASP A 13 1.37 30.97 -16.97
CA ASP A 13 0.26 30.21 -17.59
C ASP A 13 -0.42 29.25 -16.62
N LEU A 14 0.31 28.67 -15.66
CA LEU A 14 -0.25 27.76 -14.67
C LEU A 14 -1.01 28.49 -13.56
N VAL A 15 -0.50 29.65 -13.14
CA VAL A 15 -1.10 30.47 -12.09
C VAL A 15 -2.48 30.97 -12.52
N ASP A 16 -2.63 31.34 -13.78
CA ASP A 16 -3.88 31.84 -14.35
C ASP A 16 -4.73 30.74 -15.00
N ALA A 17 -4.28 29.49 -14.95
CA ALA A 17 -4.99 28.36 -15.54
C ALA A 17 -6.32 28.05 -14.84
N ASP A 18 -7.22 27.38 -15.55
CA ASP A 18 -8.47 26.86 -15.02
C ASP A 18 -8.28 25.63 -14.11
N GLU A 19 -9.36 25.19 -13.46
CA GLU A 19 -9.36 24.06 -12.54
C GLU A 19 -8.92 22.75 -13.24
N GLN A 20 -9.27 22.57 -14.52
CA GLN A 20 -8.93 21.37 -15.28
C GLN A 20 -7.42 21.29 -15.56
N ALA A 21 -6.81 22.41 -15.91
CA ALA A 21 -5.37 22.53 -16.13
C ALA A 21 -4.59 22.36 -14.81
N ILE A 22 -5.09 22.91 -13.70
CA ILE A 22 -4.51 22.68 -12.37
C ILE A 22 -4.62 21.20 -11.97
N ALA A 23 -5.78 20.56 -12.20
CA ALA A 23 -5.98 19.13 -11.96
C ALA A 23 -5.00 18.29 -12.80
N LYS A 24 -4.76 18.66 -14.07
CA LYS A 24 -3.76 18.03 -14.94
C LYS A 24 -2.33 18.25 -14.43
N ALA A 25 -2.03 19.43 -13.88
CA ALA A 25 -0.70 19.74 -13.33
C ALA A 25 -0.35 18.91 -12.09
N VAL A 26 -1.34 18.54 -11.26
CA VAL A 26 -1.14 17.70 -10.06
C VAL A 26 -1.21 16.19 -10.33
N SER A 27 -1.96 15.75 -11.35
CA SER A 27 -2.25 14.33 -11.61
C SER A 27 -1.56 13.75 -12.84
N GLY A 28 -1.26 14.57 -13.86
CA GLY A 28 -0.74 14.16 -15.16
C GLY A 28 0.69 13.64 -15.16
N SER A 29 1.16 13.19 -16.33
CA SER A 29 2.55 12.80 -16.57
C SER A 29 3.10 13.63 -17.75
N PRO A 30 4.16 14.45 -17.55
CA PRO A 30 4.88 14.70 -16.29
C PRO A 30 4.09 15.56 -15.29
N LYS A 31 4.35 15.37 -13.99
CA LYS A 31 3.75 16.18 -12.91
C LYS A 31 4.50 17.49 -12.74
N ARG A 32 3.79 18.61 -12.94
CA ARG A 32 4.29 19.96 -12.65
C ARG A 32 4.21 20.28 -11.16
N ILE A 33 3.17 19.81 -10.46
CA ILE A 33 3.03 19.97 -9.01
C ILE A 33 3.11 18.59 -8.34
N ARG A 34 4.04 18.43 -7.39
CA ARG A 34 4.33 17.16 -6.72
C ARG A 34 4.14 17.25 -5.22
N THR A 35 3.49 16.25 -4.64
CA THR A 35 3.44 16.08 -3.19
C THR A 35 4.69 15.33 -2.72
N ILE A 36 5.44 15.93 -1.80
CA ILE A 36 6.56 15.29 -1.12
C ILE A 36 6.15 14.95 0.32
N SER A 37 6.43 13.71 0.71
CA SER A 37 6.16 13.17 2.05
C SER A 37 7.31 13.54 2.98
N ILE A 38 7.08 14.46 3.92
CA ILE A 38 8.11 14.94 4.85
C ILE A 38 8.59 13.85 5.82
N ASN A 39 7.73 12.88 6.13
CA ASN A 39 8.05 11.72 6.96
C ASN A 39 8.85 10.63 6.23
N LYS A 40 9.16 10.83 4.94
CA LYS A 40 10.01 9.92 4.14
C LYS A 40 11.43 10.45 3.94
N VAL A 41 11.87 11.34 4.82
CA VAL A 41 13.23 11.93 4.84
C VAL A 41 13.63 12.46 3.45
N PRO A 42 12.86 13.41 2.88
CA PRO A 42 13.18 13.95 1.57
C PRO A 42 14.45 14.80 1.63
N ASN A 43 15.28 14.69 0.59
CA ASN A 43 16.45 15.53 0.40
C ASN A 43 16.02 16.92 -0.07
N ILE A 44 15.83 17.85 0.86
CA ILE A 44 15.47 19.24 0.60
C ILE A 44 16.63 20.11 1.06
N PHE A 45 17.28 20.79 0.13
CA PHE A 45 18.42 21.66 0.40
C PHE A 45 18.15 23.09 -0.06
N PRO A 46 18.69 24.10 0.64
CA PRO A 46 18.65 25.46 0.16
C PRO A 46 19.47 25.58 -1.14
N ILE A 47 18.96 26.35 -2.10
CA ILE A 47 19.70 26.71 -3.30
C ILE A 47 20.52 27.96 -2.99
N VAL A 48 21.84 27.84 -3.08
CA VAL A 48 22.77 28.93 -2.70
C VAL A 48 22.76 30.08 -3.70
N CYS A 49 22.64 29.78 -5.00
CA CYS A 49 22.57 30.76 -6.07
C CYS A 49 21.40 30.41 -6.99
N PRO A 50 20.16 30.81 -6.65
CA PRO A 50 18.99 30.47 -7.45
C PRO A 50 18.96 31.28 -8.75
N ASP A 51 18.45 30.67 -9.80
CA ASP A 51 18.23 31.33 -11.08
C ASP A 51 17.29 32.55 -10.90
N PRO A 52 17.60 33.74 -11.46
CA PRO A 52 16.72 34.90 -11.40
C PRO A 52 15.29 34.63 -11.91
N ASP A 53 15.12 33.78 -12.92
CA ASP A 53 13.82 33.42 -13.49
C ASP A 53 13.03 32.54 -12.51
N HIS A 54 13.70 31.59 -11.83
CA HIS A 54 13.10 30.81 -10.74
C HIS A 54 12.67 31.68 -9.57
N LEU A 55 13.48 32.69 -9.19
CA LEU A 55 13.13 33.64 -8.15
C LEU A 55 11.90 34.47 -8.52
N ALA A 56 11.81 34.93 -9.77
CA ALA A 56 10.65 35.69 -10.26
C ALA A 56 9.38 34.82 -10.22
N ALA A 57 9.46 33.58 -10.73
CA ALA A 57 8.36 32.62 -10.71
C ALA A 57 7.90 32.28 -9.27
N ALA A 58 8.84 32.05 -8.35
CA ALA A 58 8.53 31.78 -6.95
C ALA A 58 7.80 32.96 -6.28
N LYS A 59 8.23 34.20 -6.55
CA LYS A 59 7.55 35.41 -6.06
C LYS A 59 6.14 35.56 -6.64
N LEU A 60 5.96 35.25 -7.92
CA LEU A 60 4.64 35.27 -8.57
C LEU A 60 3.68 34.32 -7.85
N VAL A 61 4.08 33.06 -7.64
CA VAL A 61 3.27 32.04 -6.92
C VAL A 61 2.99 32.45 -5.48
N ALA A 62 3.99 33.02 -4.78
CA ALA A 62 3.83 33.50 -3.40
C ALA A 62 2.80 34.64 -3.30
N SER A 63 2.70 35.48 -4.34
CA SER A 63 1.75 36.61 -4.40
C SER A 63 0.31 36.21 -4.80
N ARG A 64 0.02 34.93 -5.00
CA ARG A 64 -1.27 34.42 -5.50
C ARG A 64 -1.90 33.38 -4.56
N PRO A 65 -2.52 33.80 -3.44
CA PRO A 65 -3.18 32.89 -2.51
C PRO A 65 -4.31 32.06 -3.14
N ASP A 66 -5.04 32.63 -4.10
CA ASP A 66 -6.14 31.94 -4.80
C ASP A 66 -5.64 30.74 -5.61
N PHE A 67 -4.47 30.86 -6.24
CA PHE A 67 -3.81 29.74 -6.89
C PHE A 67 -3.44 28.65 -5.89
N GLN A 68 -2.86 29.00 -4.73
CA GLN A 68 -2.50 28.03 -3.69
C GLN A 68 -3.73 27.28 -3.16
N LYS A 69 -4.87 27.98 -3.00
CA LYS A 69 -6.14 27.37 -2.60
C LYS A 69 -6.66 26.38 -3.64
N ARG A 70 -6.67 26.76 -4.92
CA ARG A 70 -7.09 25.89 -6.03
C ARG A 70 -6.21 24.65 -6.17
N VAL A 71 -4.89 24.80 -6.00
CA VAL A 71 -3.95 23.66 -5.94
C VAL A 71 -4.28 22.76 -4.74
N GLY A 72 -4.57 23.33 -3.57
CA GLY A 72 -4.99 22.58 -2.39
C GLY A 72 -6.27 21.76 -2.63
N GLN A 73 -7.27 22.36 -3.28
CA GLN A 73 -8.52 21.68 -3.66
C GLN A 73 -8.25 20.54 -4.66
N ALA A 74 -7.52 20.82 -5.74
CA ALA A 74 -7.17 19.80 -6.73
C ALA A 74 -6.37 18.62 -6.14
N LEU A 75 -5.52 18.88 -5.14
CA LEU A 75 -4.80 17.83 -4.41
C LEU A 75 -5.71 16.99 -3.50
N ALA A 76 -6.73 17.60 -2.89
CA ALA A 76 -7.72 16.89 -2.07
C ALA A 76 -8.64 16.02 -2.94
N GLU A 77 -9.14 16.58 -4.04
CA GLU A 77 -10.03 15.90 -4.99
C GLU A 77 -9.34 14.71 -5.69
N ARG A 78 -8.02 14.78 -5.88
CA ARG A 78 -7.22 13.71 -6.51
C ARG A 78 -7.40 12.32 -5.89
N PHE A 79 -7.81 12.24 -4.63
CA PHE A 79 -8.01 10.97 -3.90
C PHE A 79 -9.46 10.74 -3.46
N ALA A 80 -10.39 11.63 -3.80
CA ALA A 80 -11.79 11.56 -3.34
C ALA A 80 -12.53 10.33 -3.90
N ASP A 81 -12.23 9.94 -5.14
CA ASP A 81 -12.93 8.85 -5.85
C ASP A 81 -12.24 7.49 -5.74
N ARG A 82 -11.40 7.27 -4.71
CA ARG A 82 -10.75 5.97 -4.52
C ARG A 82 -11.61 5.08 -3.64
N ASP A 83 -12.11 4.00 -4.23
CA ASP A 83 -12.72 2.92 -3.48
C ASP A 83 -11.73 2.35 -2.47
N GLU A 84 -12.22 2.07 -1.27
CA GLU A 84 -11.43 1.33 -0.28
C GLU A 84 -11.22 -0.11 -0.77
N PRO A 85 -9.99 -0.65 -0.69
CA PRO A 85 -9.76 -2.04 -1.07
C PRO A 85 -10.56 -3.00 -0.19
N ASP A 86 -11.19 -4.02 -0.79
CA ASP A 86 -11.90 -5.06 -0.02
C ASP A 86 -11.00 -5.88 0.92
N GLN A 87 -9.70 -5.94 0.61
CA GLN A 87 -8.73 -6.74 1.36
C GLN A 87 -8.15 -5.94 2.51
N VAL A 88 -8.35 -6.43 3.74
CA VAL A 88 -7.86 -5.80 4.98
C VAL A 88 -6.35 -5.51 4.95
N GLU A 89 -5.55 -6.36 4.31
CA GLU A 89 -4.09 -6.17 4.17
C GLU A 89 -3.73 -4.89 3.38
N LYS A 90 -4.66 -4.38 2.55
CA LYS A 90 -4.51 -3.16 1.77
C LYS A 90 -5.13 -1.93 2.43
N GLN A 91 -5.80 -2.10 3.57
CA GLN A 91 -6.52 -1.02 4.28
C GLN A 91 -5.66 -0.32 5.36
N ILE A 92 -4.34 -0.52 5.37
CA ILE A 92 -3.42 0.10 6.35
C ILE A 92 -3.44 1.64 6.34
N TYR A 93 -3.90 2.24 5.23
CA TYR A 93 -4.05 3.69 5.07
C TYR A 93 -5.50 4.16 5.23
N GLY A 94 -6.45 3.28 5.56
CA GLY A 94 -7.87 3.60 5.79
C GLY A 94 -8.14 4.35 7.11
N GLY A 95 -7.11 4.88 7.75
CA GLY A 95 -7.21 5.61 9.02
C GLY A 95 -6.52 4.91 10.19
N PHE A 96 -6.29 5.67 11.26
CA PHE A 96 -5.70 5.19 12.51
C PHE A 96 -6.75 4.57 13.42
N HIS A 97 -6.36 3.54 14.18
CA HIS A 97 -7.21 2.92 15.19
C HIS A 97 -7.35 3.82 16.43
N SER A 98 -8.34 3.54 17.28
CA SER A 98 -8.65 4.34 18.45
C SER A 98 -7.58 4.22 19.55
N ALA A 99 -7.56 5.15 20.50
CA ALA A 99 -6.69 5.04 21.67
C ALA A 99 -7.01 3.81 22.53
N SER A 100 -8.28 3.37 22.54
CA SER A 100 -8.72 2.14 23.21
C SER A 100 -8.08 0.91 22.55
N ASP A 101 -8.19 0.81 21.22
CA ASP A 101 -7.56 -0.27 20.46
C ASP A 101 -6.04 -0.26 20.62
N LYS A 102 -5.41 0.91 20.66
CA LYS A 102 -3.98 1.02 20.92
C LYS A 102 -3.57 0.39 22.26
N HIS A 103 -4.34 0.65 23.32
CA HIS A 103 -4.04 0.06 24.63
C HIS A 103 -4.21 -1.46 24.67
N ILE A 104 -5.21 -1.98 23.93
CA ILE A 104 -5.38 -3.42 23.73
C ILE A 104 -4.17 -4.00 22.99
N LEU A 105 -3.69 -3.33 21.95
CA LEU A 105 -2.51 -3.76 21.18
C LEU A 105 -1.22 -3.77 22.02
N GLU A 106 -1.02 -2.77 22.90
CA GLU A 106 0.12 -2.75 23.84
C GLU A 106 0.09 -3.97 24.78
N SER A 107 -1.09 -4.38 25.23
CA SER A 107 -1.27 -5.59 26.03
C SER A 107 -1.05 -6.87 25.20
N PHE A 108 -1.49 -6.85 23.94
CA PHE A 108 -1.38 -7.98 23.00
C PHE A 108 0.07 -8.38 22.72
N GLU A 109 0.99 -7.41 22.63
CA GLU A 109 2.41 -7.65 22.31
C GLU A 109 3.06 -8.65 23.29
N ASN A 110 2.76 -8.52 24.57
CA ASN A 110 3.38 -9.30 25.65
C ASN A 110 2.56 -10.51 26.12
N ALA A 111 1.35 -10.68 25.58
CA ALA A 111 0.43 -11.74 25.95
C ALA A 111 0.77 -13.09 25.31
N ASP A 112 0.40 -14.19 25.97
CA ASP A 112 0.35 -15.52 25.36
C ASP A 112 -0.81 -15.64 24.35
N TRP A 113 -0.84 -16.73 23.58
CA TRP A 113 -1.85 -16.90 22.52
C TRP A 113 -3.29 -16.97 23.04
N SER A 114 -3.50 -17.54 24.24
CA SER A 114 -4.82 -17.63 24.84
C SER A 114 -5.35 -16.24 25.17
N HIS A 115 -4.54 -15.43 25.86
CA HIS A 115 -4.92 -14.07 26.20
C HIS A 115 -4.99 -13.16 24.97
N ARG A 116 -4.13 -13.36 23.96
CA ARG A 116 -4.21 -12.66 22.66
C ARG A 116 -5.57 -12.87 21.97
N ALA A 117 -6.11 -14.09 21.99
CA ALA A 117 -7.43 -14.37 21.43
C ALA A 117 -8.54 -13.58 22.13
N GLU A 118 -8.49 -13.48 23.46
CA GLU A 118 -9.42 -12.66 24.25
C GLU A 118 -9.30 -11.16 23.96
N LEU A 119 -8.08 -10.67 23.82
CA LEU A 119 -7.80 -9.26 23.52
C LEU A 119 -8.32 -8.86 22.14
N ILE A 120 -8.12 -9.71 21.12
CA ILE A 120 -8.61 -9.45 19.76
C ILE A 120 -10.13 -9.27 19.74
N ALA A 121 -10.87 -10.08 20.52
CA ALA A 121 -12.32 -9.97 20.58
C ALA A 121 -12.82 -8.61 21.10
N LYS A 122 -11.98 -7.86 21.82
CA LYS A 122 -12.31 -6.55 22.41
C LYS A 122 -12.00 -5.36 21.50
N LEU A 123 -11.28 -5.57 20.40
CA LEU A 123 -10.94 -4.49 19.47
C LEU A 123 -12.20 -3.94 18.77
N GLU A 124 -12.27 -2.62 18.66
CA GLU A 124 -13.34 -1.90 17.98
C GLU A 124 -13.11 -1.89 16.45
N ASP A 125 -11.87 -1.65 16.02
CA ASP A 125 -11.48 -1.67 14.62
C ASP A 125 -11.61 -3.09 14.04
N THR A 126 -12.55 -3.23 13.10
CA THR A 126 -12.84 -4.49 12.39
C THR A 126 -11.61 -5.02 11.64
N ARG A 127 -10.74 -4.13 11.14
CA ARG A 127 -9.52 -4.50 10.43
C ARG A 127 -8.54 -5.18 11.37
N LEU A 128 -8.34 -4.61 12.55
CA LEU A 128 -7.48 -5.18 13.58
C LEU A 128 -8.02 -6.52 14.08
N ARG A 129 -9.34 -6.64 14.26
CA ARG A 129 -9.97 -7.92 14.61
C ARG A 129 -9.69 -9.00 13.58
N GLN A 130 -9.91 -8.70 12.30
CA GLN A 130 -9.72 -9.67 11.24
C GLN A 130 -8.25 -10.10 11.11
N LEU A 131 -7.31 -9.14 11.19
CA LEU A 131 -5.87 -9.43 11.18
C LEU A 131 -5.46 -10.24 12.41
N GLY A 132 -5.98 -9.89 13.58
CA GLY A 132 -5.76 -10.62 14.83
C GLY A 132 -6.23 -12.06 14.74
N GLN A 133 -7.47 -12.31 14.28
CA GLN A 133 -8.01 -13.65 14.14
C GLN A 133 -7.15 -14.52 13.20
N ARG A 134 -6.61 -13.94 12.12
CA ARG A 134 -5.67 -14.65 11.25
C ARG A 134 -4.38 -15.01 11.98
N LEU A 135 -3.83 -14.09 12.78
CA LEU A 135 -2.64 -14.38 13.60
C LEU A 135 -2.90 -15.54 14.57
N ILE A 136 -4.06 -15.59 15.23
CA ILE A 136 -4.43 -16.71 16.11
C ILE A 136 -4.52 -18.01 15.31
N TYR A 137 -5.26 -18.02 14.20
CA TYR A 137 -5.38 -19.22 13.35
C TYR A 137 -4.02 -19.78 12.91
N TRP A 138 -3.06 -18.92 12.57
CA TRP A 138 -1.74 -19.37 12.12
C TRP A 138 -0.83 -19.90 13.23
N ASN A 139 -0.99 -19.44 14.47
CA ASN A 139 -0.05 -19.73 15.56
C ASN A 139 -0.62 -20.62 16.68
N ALA A 140 -1.94 -20.58 16.86
CA ALA A 140 -2.69 -21.33 17.87
C ALA A 140 -4.10 -21.66 17.33
N PRO A 141 -4.20 -22.49 16.26
CA PRO A 141 -5.46 -22.82 15.60
C PRO A 141 -6.49 -23.46 16.54
N GLU A 142 -6.06 -24.08 17.63
CA GLU A 142 -6.92 -24.63 18.68
C GLU A 142 -7.72 -23.55 19.45
N LEU A 143 -7.34 -22.27 19.32
CA LEU A 143 -8.00 -21.14 19.98
C LEU A 143 -9.02 -20.42 19.08
N VAL A 144 -9.14 -20.79 17.80
CA VAL A 144 -10.21 -20.28 16.93
C VAL A 144 -11.38 -21.25 16.89
N SER A 145 -12.57 -20.75 16.55
CA SER A 145 -13.72 -21.63 16.35
C SER A 145 -13.52 -22.52 15.11
N GLU A 146 -14.08 -23.73 15.13
CA GLU A 146 -14.06 -24.63 13.96
C GLU A 146 -14.63 -23.96 12.70
N HIS A 147 -15.69 -23.16 12.87
CA HIS A 147 -16.28 -22.39 11.78
C HIS A 147 -15.28 -21.41 11.15
N TYR A 148 -14.54 -20.66 11.99
CA TYR A 148 -13.53 -19.73 11.49
C TYR A 148 -12.37 -20.47 10.84
N ALA A 149 -11.89 -21.56 11.45
CA ALA A 149 -10.81 -22.38 10.92
C ALA A 149 -11.14 -22.90 9.51
N GLY A 150 -12.34 -23.48 9.31
CA GLY A 150 -12.79 -23.96 8.01
C GLY A 150 -12.96 -22.85 6.97
N ALA A 151 -13.44 -21.68 7.38
CA ALA A 151 -13.54 -20.50 6.51
C ALA A 151 -12.15 -19.98 6.10
N ALA A 152 -11.20 -19.93 7.03
CA ALA A 152 -9.82 -19.50 6.78
C ALA A 152 -9.09 -20.48 5.85
N GLU A 153 -9.22 -21.78 6.08
CA GLU A 153 -8.68 -22.84 5.24
C GLU A 153 -9.22 -22.74 3.81
N THR A 154 -10.55 -22.61 3.67
CA THR A 154 -11.20 -22.42 2.37
C THR A 154 -10.68 -21.17 1.67
N ALA A 155 -10.57 -20.04 2.37
CA ALA A 155 -10.08 -18.80 1.79
C ALA A 155 -8.61 -18.90 1.32
N VAL A 156 -7.75 -19.61 2.05
CA VAL A 156 -6.36 -19.86 1.63
C VAL A 156 -6.33 -20.74 0.39
N ARG A 157 -7.08 -21.84 0.40
CA ARG A 157 -7.18 -22.77 -0.72
C ARG A 157 -7.67 -22.07 -1.99
N ASP A 158 -8.73 -21.28 -1.89
CA ASP A 158 -9.33 -20.56 -3.02
C ASP A 158 -8.37 -19.52 -3.60
N ARG A 159 -7.59 -18.83 -2.75
CA ARG A 159 -6.52 -17.92 -3.23
C ARG A 159 -5.47 -18.67 -4.02
N TRP A 160 -5.02 -19.83 -3.53
CA TRP A 160 -3.98 -20.64 -4.17
C TRP A 160 -4.44 -21.23 -5.51
N LEU A 161 -5.65 -21.78 -5.55
CA LEU A 161 -6.25 -22.41 -6.72
C LEU A 161 -6.89 -21.41 -7.70
N SER A 162 -6.84 -20.11 -7.40
CA SER A 162 -7.37 -19.08 -8.29
C SER A 162 -6.66 -19.12 -9.65
N ASN A 163 -7.44 -19.09 -10.71
CA ASN A 163 -6.98 -18.92 -12.08
C ASN A 163 -7.13 -17.46 -12.57
N ASP A 164 -7.41 -16.51 -11.68
CA ASP A 164 -7.48 -15.10 -12.04
C ASP A 164 -6.07 -14.59 -12.38
N PRO A 165 -5.79 -14.22 -13.65
CA PRO A 165 -4.47 -13.70 -14.06
C PRO A 165 -4.15 -12.33 -13.45
N LYS A 166 -5.14 -11.65 -12.84
CA LYS A 166 -4.97 -10.37 -12.15
C LYS A 166 -4.94 -10.52 -10.63
N ALA A 167 -4.91 -11.74 -10.11
CA ALA A 167 -4.82 -11.97 -8.67
C ALA A 167 -3.59 -11.23 -8.09
N PRO A 168 -3.76 -10.44 -7.01
CA PRO A 168 -2.67 -9.68 -6.41
C PRO A 168 -1.78 -10.54 -5.47
N TRP A 169 -1.93 -11.86 -5.53
CA TRP A 169 -1.20 -12.85 -4.74
C TRP A 169 -0.70 -13.97 -5.66
N MET A 170 0.28 -14.75 -5.19
CA MET A 170 0.77 -15.90 -5.94
C MET A 170 -0.25 -17.05 -5.92
N THR A 171 -0.48 -17.63 -7.10
CA THR A 171 -1.31 -18.82 -7.31
C THR A 171 -0.43 -20.00 -7.71
N ILE A 172 -0.97 -21.21 -7.64
CA ILE A 172 -0.24 -22.42 -8.06
C ILE A 172 0.18 -22.32 -9.53
N ALA A 173 -0.76 -21.92 -10.40
CA ALA A 173 -0.52 -21.76 -11.82
C ALA A 173 0.58 -20.72 -12.12
N GLU A 174 0.61 -19.60 -11.39
CA GLU A 174 1.64 -18.57 -11.58
C GLU A 174 3.01 -19.03 -11.05
N VAL A 175 3.05 -19.79 -9.95
CA VAL A 175 4.30 -20.40 -9.46
C VAL A 175 4.88 -21.36 -10.50
N GLU A 176 4.05 -22.26 -11.06
CA GLU A 176 4.50 -23.22 -12.08
C GLU A 176 5.05 -22.52 -13.33
N LYS A 177 4.31 -21.52 -13.83
CA LYS A 177 4.74 -20.69 -14.95
C LYS A 177 6.07 -19.99 -14.69
N GLN A 178 6.23 -19.35 -13.52
CA GLN A 178 7.48 -18.64 -13.17
C GLN A 178 8.66 -19.60 -13.01
N LEU A 179 8.45 -20.81 -12.50
CA LEU A 179 9.51 -21.82 -12.41
C LEU A 179 10.00 -22.24 -13.80
N ASP A 180 9.09 -22.43 -14.76
CA ASP A 180 9.45 -22.73 -16.14
C ASP A 180 10.18 -21.57 -16.83
N GLU A 181 9.73 -20.33 -16.61
CA GLU A 181 10.41 -19.13 -17.12
C GLU A 181 11.84 -19.01 -16.59
N ILE A 182 12.03 -19.22 -15.27
CA ILE A 182 13.35 -19.20 -14.64
C ILE A 182 14.25 -20.31 -15.20
N ALA A 183 13.70 -21.52 -15.40
CA ALA A 183 14.42 -22.65 -15.97
C ALA A 183 14.90 -22.36 -17.39
N ASN A 184 14.02 -21.83 -18.23
CA ASN A 184 14.30 -21.50 -19.63
C ASN A 184 15.28 -20.34 -19.77
N ALA A 185 15.20 -19.34 -18.89
CA ALA A 185 16.11 -18.21 -18.87
C ALA A 185 17.51 -18.57 -18.33
N GLY A 186 17.67 -19.73 -17.68
CA GLY A 186 18.91 -20.10 -16.99
C GLY A 186 19.27 -19.12 -15.86
N ALA A 187 18.28 -18.42 -15.29
CA ALA A 187 18.49 -17.34 -14.34
C ALA A 187 18.95 -17.84 -12.95
N LEU A 188 18.73 -19.13 -12.65
CA LEU A 188 19.19 -19.79 -11.44
C LEU A 188 20.02 -21.03 -11.77
N GLY A 189 21.00 -21.32 -10.90
CA GLY A 189 21.70 -22.60 -10.94
C GLY A 189 20.74 -23.77 -10.71
N GLN A 190 21.02 -24.91 -11.37
CA GLN A 190 20.15 -26.10 -11.39
C GLN A 190 19.80 -26.62 -9.98
N GLU A 191 20.76 -26.56 -9.04
CA GLU A 191 20.53 -26.97 -7.65
C GLU A 191 19.50 -26.09 -6.94
N MET A 192 19.58 -24.76 -7.12
CA MET A 192 18.65 -23.83 -6.51
C MET A 192 17.24 -23.96 -7.11
N LEU A 193 17.16 -24.14 -8.43
CA LEU A 193 15.89 -24.38 -9.12
C LEU A 193 15.23 -25.67 -8.63
N ALA A 194 15.99 -26.77 -8.48
CA ALA A 194 15.48 -28.02 -7.95
C ALA A 194 14.94 -27.87 -6.51
N ARG A 195 15.67 -27.15 -5.65
CA ARG A 195 15.23 -26.82 -4.28
C ARG A 195 13.94 -26.00 -4.26
N LEU A 196 13.85 -24.97 -5.11
CA LEU A 196 12.68 -24.12 -5.19
C LEU A 196 11.45 -24.90 -5.67
N SER A 197 11.60 -25.71 -6.71
CA SER A 197 10.55 -26.60 -7.22
C SER A 197 10.11 -27.61 -6.16
N GLN A 198 11.04 -28.18 -5.40
CA GLN A 198 10.70 -29.11 -4.31
C GLN A 198 9.93 -28.41 -3.19
N PHE A 199 10.36 -27.21 -2.78
CA PHE A 199 9.68 -26.41 -1.76
C PHE A 199 8.22 -26.18 -2.12
N TYR A 200 7.95 -25.73 -3.35
CA TYR A 200 6.58 -25.49 -3.79
C TYR A 200 5.78 -26.80 -3.88
N ARG A 201 6.33 -27.88 -4.47
CA ARG A 201 5.62 -29.18 -4.52
C ARG A 201 5.16 -29.67 -3.14
N GLN A 202 6.04 -29.59 -2.13
CA GLN A 202 5.69 -29.99 -0.76
C GLN A 202 4.58 -29.11 -0.16
N ARG A 203 4.68 -27.80 -0.37
CA ARG A 203 3.67 -26.83 0.08
C ARG A 203 2.32 -27.06 -0.59
N LEU A 204 2.31 -27.45 -1.86
CA LEU A 204 1.09 -27.72 -2.64
C LEU A 204 0.43 -29.03 -2.24
N SER A 205 1.21 -30.09 -1.97
CA SER A 205 0.65 -31.37 -1.52
C SER A 205 -0.07 -31.28 -0.17
N LEU A 206 0.36 -30.37 0.70
CA LEU A 206 -0.27 -30.13 2.00
C LEU A 206 -1.60 -29.36 1.92
N GLN A 207 -1.95 -28.79 0.77
CA GLN A 207 -3.16 -27.99 0.57
C GLN A 207 -4.22 -28.72 -0.29
N SER A 208 -3.84 -29.86 -0.89
CA SER A 208 -4.72 -30.71 -1.73
C SER A 208 -5.22 -31.97 -1.01
N SER A 209 -4.86 -32.15 0.26
CA SER A 209 -5.31 -33.25 1.14
C SER A 209 -6.32 -32.71 2.14
#